data_AF-A0A0M1JEY2-F1
#
_entry.id   AF-A0A0M1JEY2-F1
#
_cell.length_a   1.000
_cell.length_b   1.000
_cell.length_c   1.000
_cell.angle_alpha   90.00
_cell.angle_beta   90.00
_cell.angle_gamma   90.00
#
_symmetry.space_group_name_H-M   'P 1'
#
loop_
_entity.id
_entity.type
_entity.pdbx_description
1 polymer ?
#
loop_
_entity_poly.entity_id
_entity_poly.type
_entity_poly.pdbx_seq_one_letter_code
_entity_poly.pdbx_strand_id
1 'polypeptide(L)'
;MYHYASLIVPCCTNGTYKGLFGKNAKQLREDRNLPARKNVRNYMDIEELLSVGLSEILTKKEIEINDITGNKPCADSCYRNASKVKSIL
;
A
#
# COMPACT_ATOMS: atom_id res chain seq x y z
N MET A 1 -3.96 -18.54 12.41
CA MET A 1 -4.52 -17.20 12.67
C MET A 1 -3.80 -16.21 11.76
N TYR A 2 -4.50 -15.68 10.77
CA TYR A 2 -3.99 -15.23 9.47
C TYR A 2 -2.95 -14.08 9.52
N HIS A 3 -1.67 -14.43 9.34
CA HIS A 3 -0.55 -13.53 9.03
C HIS A 3 -0.50 -13.30 7.52
N TYR A 4 -1.35 -12.42 6.99
CA TYR A 4 -1.19 -11.96 5.61
C TYR A 4 -1.16 -10.45 5.60
N ALA A 5 0.01 -9.91 5.23
CA ALA A 5 0.27 -8.56 4.76
C ALA A 5 -0.52 -8.23 3.47
N SER A 6 -1.78 -8.62 3.44
CA SER A 6 -2.73 -8.28 2.40
C SER A 6 -3.32 -6.93 2.76
N LEU A 7 -3.43 -6.04 1.78
CA LEU A 7 -3.97 -4.70 1.92
C LEU A 7 -5.47 -4.65 2.28
N ILE A 8 -5.99 -5.67 2.97
CA ILE A 8 -7.32 -5.74 3.56
C ILE A 8 -7.45 -4.74 4.72
N VAL A 9 -6.35 -4.44 5.41
CA VAL A 9 -6.36 -3.47 6.51
C VAL A 9 -6.20 -2.04 5.94
N PRO A 10 -7.12 -1.10 6.26
CA PRO A 10 -7.06 0.27 5.73
C PRO A 10 -5.76 1.02 6.01
N CYS A 11 -5.11 0.78 7.16
CA CYS A 11 -3.84 1.43 7.50
C CYS A 11 -2.69 0.98 6.59
N CYS A 12 -2.62 -0.30 6.22
CA CYS A 12 -1.64 -0.83 5.28
C CYS A 12 -1.83 -0.26 3.88
N THR A 13 -3.08 -0.27 3.38
CA THR A 13 -3.43 0.36 2.09
C THR A 13 -3.00 1.82 2.05
N ASN A 14 -3.32 2.58 3.09
CA ASN A 14 -2.93 3.99 3.16
C ASN A 14 -1.40 4.17 3.29
N GLY A 15 -0.70 3.28 4.00
CA GLY A 15 0.76 3.28 4.06
C GLY A 15 1.38 3.11 2.68
N THR A 16 0.94 2.08 1.94
CA THR A 16 1.40 1.82 0.56
C THR A 16 1.11 3.00 -0.36
N TYR A 17 -0.12 3.53 -0.35
CA TYR A 17 -0.47 4.65 -1.21
C TYR A 17 0.27 5.93 -0.87
N LYS A 18 0.51 6.21 0.42
CA LYS A 18 1.32 7.36 0.81
C LYS A 18 2.76 7.21 0.34
N GLY A 19 3.35 6.02 0.42
CA GLY A 19 4.72 5.79 -0.04
C GLY A 19 4.87 5.88 -1.57
N LEU A 20 3.90 5.37 -2.34
CA LEU A 20 3.95 5.39 -3.81
C LEU A 20 3.52 6.73 -4.41
N PHE A 21 2.46 7.33 -3.86
CA PHE A 21 1.73 8.43 -4.49
C PHE A 21 1.66 9.69 -3.63
N GLY A 22 2.22 9.66 -2.41
CA GLY A 22 2.12 10.78 -1.45
C GLY A 22 0.72 11.00 -0.86
N LYS A 23 -0.24 10.11 -1.17
CA LYS A 23 -1.67 10.31 -0.88
C LYS A 23 -2.29 9.08 -0.26
N ASN A 24 -3.32 9.27 0.56
CA ASN A 24 -4.12 8.16 1.09
C ASN A 24 -5.26 7.78 0.11
N ALA A 25 -5.98 6.69 0.41
CA ALA A 25 -7.04 6.21 -0.48
C ALA A 25 -8.20 7.22 -0.66
N LYS A 26 -8.50 8.07 0.33
CA LYS A 26 -9.53 9.11 0.19
C LYS A 26 -9.08 10.17 -0.80
N GLN A 27 -7.86 10.67 -0.64
CA GLN A 27 -7.26 11.68 -1.52
C GLN A 27 -7.14 11.18 -2.96
N LEU A 28 -6.73 9.92 -3.17
CA LEU A 28 -6.68 9.33 -4.52
C LEU A 28 -8.05 9.21 -5.18
N ARG A 29 -9.13 9.01 -4.40
CA ARG A 29 -10.49 9.05 -4.94
C ARG A 29 -10.88 10.46 -5.36
N GLU A 30 -10.56 11.45 -4.52
CA GLU A 30 -10.83 12.86 -4.80
C GLU A 30 -10.11 13.32 -6.07
N ASP A 31 -8.83 13.01 -6.23
CA ASP A 31 -8.05 13.35 -7.44
C ASP A 31 -8.64 12.75 -8.72
N ARG A 32 -9.22 11.55 -8.60
CA ARG A 32 -9.78 10.78 -9.73
C ARG A 32 -11.29 11.01 -9.90
N ASN A 33 -11.89 11.95 -9.16
CA ASN A 33 -13.33 12.21 -9.16
C ASN A 33 -14.18 10.96 -8.90
N LEU A 34 -13.70 10.06 -8.02
CA LEU A 34 -14.37 8.82 -7.68
C LEU A 34 -15.29 8.98 -6.46
N PRO A 35 -16.46 8.32 -6.44
CA PRO A 35 -17.29 8.24 -5.25
C PRO A 35 -16.54 7.66 -4.04
N ALA A 36 -16.90 8.11 -2.83
CA ALA A 36 -16.19 7.83 -1.57
C ALA A 36 -15.92 6.34 -1.26
N ARG A 37 -16.70 5.42 -1.85
CA ARG A 37 -16.60 3.97 -1.61
C ARG A 37 -16.02 3.18 -2.79
N LYS A 38 -15.61 3.82 -3.88
CA LYS A 38 -14.99 3.10 -5.00
C LYS A 38 -13.62 2.55 -4.59
N ASN A 39 -13.27 1.37 -5.10
CA ASN A 39 -11.94 0.81 -4.92
C ASN A 39 -10.98 1.52 -5.87
N VAL A 40 -9.93 2.16 -5.33
CA VAL A 40 -8.95 2.92 -6.12
C VAL A 40 -8.21 2.00 -7.10
N ARG A 41 -7.94 0.74 -6.73
CA ARG A 41 -7.23 -0.22 -7.59
C ARG A 41 -7.91 -0.47 -8.94
N ASN A 42 -9.24 -0.38 -9.00
CA ASN A 42 -10.00 -0.60 -10.23
C ASN A 42 -9.82 0.52 -11.26
N TYR A 43 -9.19 1.62 -10.86
CA TYR A 43 -8.96 2.81 -11.67
C TYR A 43 -7.46 3.13 -11.79
N MET A 44 -6.60 2.17 -11.43
CA MET A 44 -5.15 2.27 -11.60
C MET A 44 -4.73 1.77 -12.97
N ASP A 45 -3.69 2.39 -13.54
CA ASP A 45 -3.04 1.86 -14.74
C ASP A 45 -2.13 0.66 -14.39
N ILE A 46 -1.52 0.06 -15.42
CA ILE A 46 -0.66 -1.11 -15.27
C ILE A 46 0.58 -0.81 -14.41
N GLU A 47 1.17 0.38 -14.53
CA GLU A 47 2.40 0.76 -13.82
C GLU A 47 2.09 0.97 -12.33
N GLU A 48 0.98 1.63 -12.02
CA GLU A 48 0.47 1.81 -10.66
C GLU A 48 0.17 0.45 -9.99
N LEU A 49 -0.48 -0.47 -10.70
CA LEU A 49 -0.78 -1.81 -10.20
C LEU A 49 0.50 -2.62 -9.94
N LEU A 50 1.47 -2.57 -10.85
CA LEU A 50 2.77 -3.23 -10.68
C LEU A 50 3.54 -2.65 -9.48
N SER A 51 3.53 -1.33 -9.33
CA SER A 51 4.18 -0.63 -8.21
C SER A 51 3.58 -1.05 -6.86
N VAL A 52 2.25 -1.12 -6.79
CA VAL A 52 1.53 -1.62 -5.60
C VAL A 52 1.88 -3.08 -5.33
N GLY A 53 1.81 -3.96 -6.34
CA GLY A 53 2.12 -5.38 -6.21
C GLY A 53 3.56 -5.64 -5.76
N LEU A 54 4.53 -4.93 -6.32
CA LEU A 54 5.93 -5.03 -5.89
C LEU A 54 6.10 -4.57 -4.43
N SER A 55 5.46 -3.47 -4.06
CA SER A 55 5.49 -2.95 -2.68
C SER A 55 4.93 -3.97 -1.68
N GLU A 56 3.85 -4.66 -2.04
CA GLU A 56 3.24 -5.71 -1.22
C GLU A 56 4.18 -6.91 -1.04
N ILE A 57 4.83 -7.37 -2.12
CA ILE A 57 5.81 -8.47 -2.06
C ILE A 57 6.96 -8.13 -1.12
N LEU A 58 7.52 -6.92 -1.24
CA LEU A 58 8.62 -6.47 -0.38
C LEU A 58 8.18 -6.33 1.08
N THR A 59 6.99 -5.78 1.31
CA THR A 59 6.42 -5.63 2.65
C THR A 59 6.19 -6.99 3.31
N LYS A 60 5.65 -7.96 2.57
CA LYS A 60 5.45 -9.33 3.07
C LYS A 60 6.77 -9.95 3.51
N LYS A 61 7.81 -9.85 2.66
CA LYS A 61 9.15 -10.34 3.00
C LYS A 61 9.70 -9.65 4.26
N GLU A 62 9.58 -8.33 4.35
CA GLU A 62 10.07 -7.57 5.53
C GLU A 62 9.34 -7.98 6.82
N ILE A 63 8.02 -8.16 6.76
CA ILE A 63 7.22 -8.58 7.91
C ILE A 63 7.61 -9.98 8.38
N GLU A 64 7.78 -10.93 7.45
CA GLU A 64 8.18 -12.31 7.78
C GLU A 64 9.59 -12.37 8.37
N ILE A 65 10.55 -11.62 7.83
CA ILE A 65 11.94 -11.62 8.29
C ILE A 65 12.08 -10.97 9.68
N ASN A 66 11.33 -9.89 9.93
CA ASN A 66 11.49 -9.09 11.15
C ASN A 66 10.39 -9.33 12.19
N ASP A 67 9.55 -10.34 12.00
CA ASP A 67 8.41 -10.69 12.86
C ASP A 67 7.55 -9.47 13.24
N ILE A 68 7.24 -8.63 12.23
CA ILE A 68 6.52 -7.37 12.46
C ILE A 68 5.06 -7.67 12.79
N THR A 69 4.64 -7.30 14.00
CA THR A 69 3.27 -7.47 14.47
C THR A 69 2.61 -6.14 14.82
N GLY A 70 1.28 -6.10 14.74
CA GLY A 70 0.47 -4.91 15.05
C GLY A 70 0.23 -3.97 13.87
N ASN A 71 -0.89 -3.23 13.94
CA ASN A 71 -1.38 -2.42 12.83
C ASN A 71 -0.44 -1.27 12.44
N LYS A 72 0.12 -0.56 13.42
CA LYS A 72 0.99 0.58 13.16
C LYS A 72 2.36 0.16 12.60
N PRO A 73 3.10 -0.77 13.21
CA PRO A 73 4.34 -1.28 12.63
C PRO A 73 4.17 -1.86 11.22
N CYS A 74 3.07 -2.58 10.98
CA CYS A 74 2.74 -3.10 9.66
C CYS A 74 2.49 -1.97 8.63
N ALA A 75 1.70 -0.95 9.00
CA ALA A 75 1.46 0.21 8.12
C ALA A 75 2.74 1.02 7.83
N ASP A 76 3.62 1.16 8.82
CA ASP A 76 4.91 1.83 8.65
C ASP A 76 5.83 1.01 7.71
N SER A 77 5.81 -0.32 7.78
CA SER A 77 6.49 -1.21 6.83
C SER A 77 5.94 -1.07 5.40
N CYS A 78 4.62 -1.03 5.24
CA CYS A 78 3.97 -0.75 3.94
C CYS A 78 4.47 0.58 3.34
N TYR A 79 4.53 1.64 4.15
CA TYR A 79 5.00 2.95 3.72
C TYR A 79 6.47 2.93 3.28
N ARG A 80 7.35 2.31 4.08
CA ARG A 80 8.78 2.23 3.77
C ARG A 80 9.03 1.49 2.46
N ASN A 81 8.42 0.32 2.26
CA ASN A 81 8.64 -0.46 1.04
C ASN A 81 8.02 0.20 -0.19
N ALA A 82 6.84 0.80 -0.05
CA ALA A 82 6.27 1.63 -1.11
C ALA A 82 7.19 2.79 -1.52
N SER A 83 7.80 3.47 -0.54
CA SER A 83 8.75 4.56 -0.81
C SER A 83 10.02 4.05 -1.51
N LYS A 84 10.51 2.85 -1.16
CA LYS A 84 11.63 2.21 -1.87
C LYS A 84 11.26 1.92 -3.33
N VAL A 85 10.08 1.36 -3.59
CA VAL A 85 9.60 1.11 -4.96
C VAL A 85 9.48 2.41 -5.74
N LYS A 86 8.95 3.47 -5.12
CA LYS A 86 8.87 4.78 -5.77
C LYS A 86 10.23 5.36 -6.15
N SER A 87 11.29 5.05 -5.40
CA SER A 87 12.64 5.57 -5.67
C SER A 87 13.33 4.92 -6.88
N ILE A 88 12.79 3.84 -7.43
CA ILE A 88 13.35 3.11 -8.58
C ILE A 88 12.47 3.21 -9.84
N LEU A 89 11.40 4.03 -9.79
CA LEU A 89 10.45 4.33 -10.86
C LEU A 89 10.48 5.82 -11.19
#